data_AF-A0A7J2R7N4-F1
#
_entry.id   AF-A0A7J2R7N4-F1
#
_cell.length_a   1.000
_cell.length_b   1.000
_cell.length_c   1.000
_cell.angle_alpha   90.00
_cell.angle_beta   90.00
_cell.angle_gamma   90.00
#
_symmetry.space_group_name_H-M   'P 1'
#
loop_
_entity.id
_entity.type
_entity.pdbx_description
1 polymer ?
#
loop_
_entity_poly.entity_id
_entity_poly.type
_entity_poly.pdbx_seq_one_letter_code
_entity_poly.pdbx_strand_id
1 'polypeptide(L)'
;MLTKEEWEAYLTRFMDAYNELPDLAPMLEPVFPLVFQYLITDKPEMNYWQFIDKDKMRWGMGEYSGSDAPKILHKTDFATIKKVNSGESDPIQETMAGTYIVEGDVSKLMSCAPLLPLNAKAHEKAIQ
;
A
#
# COMPACT_ATOMS: atom_id res chain seq x y z
N MET A 1 7.90 -8.60 17.90
CA MET A 1 7.93 -7.27 17.26
C MET A 1 8.78 -7.41 16.02
N LEU A 2 8.37 -6.82 14.90
CA LEU A 2 9.24 -6.70 13.72
C LEU A 2 10.11 -5.45 13.90
N THR A 3 11.39 -5.59 13.59
CA THR A 3 12.35 -4.49 13.41
C THR A 3 12.10 -3.77 12.09
N LYS A 4 12.72 -2.60 11.90
CA LYS A 4 12.57 -1.83 10.66
C LYS A 4 13.15 -2.60 9.47
N GLU A 5 14.25 -3.29 9.69
CA GLU A 5 14.95 -4.10 8.70
C GLU A 5 14.09 -5.29 8.27
N GLU A 6 13.44 -5.97 9.23
CA GLU A 6 12.50 -7.07 8.91
C GLU A 6 11.27 -6.57 8.17
N TRP A 7 10.79 -5.38 8.51
CA TRP A 7 9.67 -4.74 7.83
C TRP A 7 10.02 -4.34 6.39
N GLU A 8 11.17 -3.72 6.17
CA GLU A 8 11.67 -3.35 4.86
C GLU A 8 11.92 -4.60 3.98
N ALA A 9 12.47 -5.68 4.57
CA ALA A 9 12.65 -6.95 3.89
C ALA A 9 11.31 -7.59 3.49
N TYR A 10 10.30 -7.51 4.36
CA TYR A 10 8.94 -7.95 4.03
C TYR A 10 8.35 -7.12 2.88
N LEU A 11 8.42 -5.78 2.97
CA LEU A 11 7.89 -4.89 1.93
C LEU A 11 8.58 -5.11 0.59
N THR A 12 9.88 -5.39 0.59
CA THR A 12 10.62 -5.75 -0.64
C THR A 12 9.98 -6.94 -1.33
N ARG A 13 9.82 -8.06 -0.61
CA ARG A 13 9.19 -9.28 -1.16
C ARG A 13 7.73 -9.05 -1.55
N PHE A 14 7.00 -8.28 -0.75
CA PHE A 14 5.60 -7.95 -1.02
C PHE A 14 5.42 -7.16 -2.31
N MET A 15 6.27 -6.15 -2.55
CA MET A 15 6.18 -5.30 -3.75
C MET A 15 6.67 -6.02 -5.00
N ASP A 16 7.71 -6.86 -4.87
CA ASP A 16 8.16 -7.74 -5.94
C ASP A 16 7.05 -8.71 -6.33
N ALA A 17 6.43 -9.37 -5.35
CA ALA A 17 5.30 -10.26 -5.58
C ALA A 17 4.11 -9.55 -6.22
N TYR A 18 3.83 -8.30 -5.85
CA TYR A 18 2.78 -7.49 -6.44
C TYR A 18 3.05 -7.27 -7.95
N ASN A 19 4.28 -6.87 -8.29
CA ASN A 19 4.70 -6.61 -9.66
C ASN A 19 4.78 -7.86 -10.55
N GLU A 20 4.81 -9.06 -9.97
CA GLU A 20 4.70 -10.32 -10.69
C GLU A 20 3.25 -10.73 -11.01
N LEU A 21 2.24 -10.06 -10.44
CA LEU A 21 0.85 -10.43 -10.68
C LEU A 21 0.43 -10.07 -12.12
N PRO A 22 -0.08 -11.04 -12.91
CA PRO A 22 -0.40 -10.81 -14.32
C PRO A 22 -1.54 -9.80 -14.51
N ASP A 23 -2.40 -9.66 -13.51
CA ASP A 23 -3.57 -8.78 -13.53
C ASP A 23 -3.22 -7.34 -13.13
N LEU A 24 -1.99 -7.06 -12.69
CA LEU A 24 -1.61 -5.77 -12.12
C LEU A 24 -1.73 -4.63 -13.13
N ALA A 25 -0.99 -4.69 -14.23
CA ALA A 25 -0.85 -3.56 -15.16
C ALA A 25 -2.19 -3.03 -15.69
N PRO A 26 -3.17 -3.87 -16.11
CA PRO A 26 -4.49 -3.38 -16.49
C PRO A 26 -5.25 -2.65 -15.37
N MET A 27 -5.01 -3.02 -14.10
CA MET A 27 -5.63 -2.37 -12.95
C MET A 27 -4.94 -1.06 -12.54
N LEU A 28 -3.68 -0.84 -12.96
CA LEU A 28 -2.96 0.41 -12.70
C LEU A 28 -3.34 1.53 -13.67
N GLU A 29 -3.73 1.20 -14.90
CA GLU A 29 -4.08 2.17 -15.95
C GLU A 29 -5.09 3.26 -15.52
N PRO A 30 -6.20 2.95 -14.80
CA PRO A 30 -7.15 3.99 -14.39
C PRO A 30 -6.67 4.88 -13.24
N VAL A 31 -5.58 4.55 -12.56
CA VAL A 31 -5.13 5.24 -11.33
C VAL A 31 -3.80 5.99 -11.50
N PHE A 32 -2.90 5.53 -12.37
CA PHE A 32 -1.59 6.16 -12.56
C PHE A 32 -1.71 7.60 -13.14
N PRO A 33 -0.75 8.50 -12.84
CA PRO A 33 0.19 8.40 -11.73
C PRO A 33 -0.51 8.66 -10.39
N LEU A 34 -0.14 7.93 -9.34
CA LEU A 34 -0.67 8.08 -8.00
C LEU A 34 0.34 7.62 -6.95
N VAL A 35 0.41 8.33 -5.83
CA VAL A 35 1.23 7.94 -4.68
C VAL A 35 0.33 7.55 -3.52
N PHE A 36 0.52 6.36 -2.98
CA PHE A 36 0.04 6.01 -1.65
C PHE A 36 1.16 6.28 -0.64
N GLN A 37 0.90 7.17 0.30
CA GLN A 37 1.79 7.42 1.43
C GLN A 37 1.20 6.73 2.67
N TYR A 38 1.90 5.74 3.20
CA TYR A 38 1.51 5.03 4.42
C TYR A 38 2.23 5.66 5.61
N LEU A 39 1.44 6.15 6.57
CA LEU A 39 1.89 6.78 7.81
C LEU A 39 1.48 5.86 8.98
N ILE A 40 2.47 5.19 9.54
CA ILE A 40 2.33 4.25 10.65
C ILE A 40 2.40 5.03 11.97
N THR A 41 1.24 5.27 12.58
CA THR A 41 1.06 6.28 13.64
C THR A 41 1.76 5.92 14.95
N ASP A 42 1.90 4.63 15.26
CA ASP A 42 2.56 4.10 16.45
C ASP A 42 4.04 3.73 16.20
N LYS A 43 4.48 3.74 14.94
CA LYS A 43 5.85 3.42 14.50
C LYS A 43 6.29 4.24 13.28
N PRO A 44 6.53 5.55 13.41
CA PRO A 44 6.86 6.42 12.26
C PRO A 44 8.08 5.96 11.45
N GLU A 45 9.02 5.25 12.06
CA GLU A 45 10.18 4.65 11.39
C GLU A 45 9.80 3.56 10.35
N MET A 46 8.58 3.04 10.41
CA MET A 46 8.00 2.03 9.53
C MET A 46 7.20 2.63 8.37
N ASN A 47 7.11 3.96 8.27
CA ASN A 47 6.47 4.64 7.16
C ASN A 47 7.06 4.16 5.83
N TYR A 48 6.23 4.12 4.80
CA TYR A 48 6.65 3.76 3.45
C TYR A 48 5.67 4.37 2.43
N TRP A 49 6.05 4.33 1.17
CA TRP A 49 5.24 4.82 0.07
C TRP A 49 5.22 3.83 -1.08
N GLN A 50 4.14 3.87 -1.85
CA GLN A 50 4.01 3.22 -3.15
C GLN A 50 3.73 4.29 -4.21
N PHE A 51 4.48 4.25 -5.30
CA PHE A 51 4.22 5.03 -6.49
C PHE A 51 3.65 4.10 -7.55
N ILE A 52 2.40 4.32 -7.92
CA ILE A 52 1.71 3.62 -8.99
C ILE A 52 2.12 4.25 -10.32
N ASP A 53 2.92 3.50 -11.06
CA ASP A 53 3.30 3.81 -12.44
C ASP A 53 2.34 3.13 -13.42
N LYS A 54 2.53 3.38 -14.72
CA LYS A 54 1.63 2.84 -15.76
C LYS A 54 1.59 1.31 -15.77
N ASP A 55 2.71 0.65 -15.49
CA ASP A 55 2.91 -0.79 -15.66
C ASP A 55 3.33 -1.53 -14.40
N LYS A 56 3.73 -0.80 -13.34
CA LYS A 56 4.26 -1.38 -12.11
C LYS A 56 4.08 -0.45 -10.92
N MET A 57 4.28 -1.00 -9.73
CA MET A 57 4.44 -0.23 -8.50
C MET A 57 5.91 -0.08 -8.16
N ARG A 58 6.34 1.16 -7.91
CA ARG A 58 7.61 1.48 -7.25
C ARG A 58 7.33 1.76 -5.78
N TRP A 59 8.32 1.61 -4.91
CA TRP A 59 8.12 1.84 -3.48
C TRP A 59 9.41 2.31 -2.81
N GLY A 60 9.29 2.75 -1.57
CA GLY A 60 10.43 3.03 -0.70
C GLY A 60 10.01 3.29 0.74
N MET A 61 10.98 3.24 1.65
CA MET A 61 10.78 3.58 3.06
C MET A 61 10.70 5.09 3.28
N GLY A 62 10.01 5.49 4.34
CA GLY A 62 9.84 6.89 4.76
C GLY A 62 8.76 7.64 3.97
N GLU A 63 9.02 8.93 3.73
CA GLU A 63 8.10 9.82 3.02
C GLU A 63 8.49 9.98 1.55
N TYR A 64 7.50 9.96 0.67
CA TYR A 64 7.71 10.21 -0.75
C TYR A 64 8.01 11.70 -1.01
N SER A 65 9.18 11.95 -1.60
CA SER A 65 9.71 13.29 -1.97
C SER A 65 9.88 13.48 -3.48
N GLY A 66 9.36 12.57 -4.30
CA GLY A 66 9.43 12.67 -5.76
C GLY A 66 8.40 13.62 -6.37
N SER A 67 8.21 13.55 -7.70
CA SER A 67 7.35 14.43 -8.50
C SER A 67 5.93 14.63 -7.96
N ASP A 68 5.27 15.72 -8.37
CA ASP A 68 3.89 16.16 -8.01
C ASP A 68 2.75 15.22 -8.49
N ALA A 69 2.93 13.91 -8.44
CA ALA A 69 1.84 12.97 -8.60
C ALA A 69 0.82 13.16 -7.47
N PRO A 70 -0.49 13.03 -7.75
CA PRO A 70 -1.52 13.07 -6.72
C PRO A 70 -1.18 12.08 -5.60
N LYS A 71 -1.33 12.52 -4.35
CA LYS A 71 -0.97 11.73 -3.16
C LYS A 71 -2.23 11.42 -2.37
N ILE A 72 -2.34 10.16 -1.96
CA ILE A 72 -3.35 9.66 -1.02
C ILE A 72 -2.61 9.23 0.24
N LEU A 73 -3.02 9.76 1.37
CA LEU A 73 -2.46 9.46 2.68
C LEU A 73 -3.27 8.35 3.32
N HIS A 74 -2.57 7.31 3.75
CA HIS A 74 -3.09 6.19 4.50
C HIS A 74 -2.49 6.24 5.90
N LYS A 75 -3.30 6.54 6.92
CA LYS A 75 -2.84 6.65 8.31
C LYS A 75 -3.45 5.54 9.15
N THR A 76 -2.61 4.74 9.79
CA THR A 76 -3.06 3.62 10.62
C THR A 76 -1.93 3.16 11.55
N ASP A 77 -2.20 2.25 12.48
CA ASP A 77 -1.17 1.64 13.31
C ASP A 77 -0.50 0.44 12.61
N PHE A 78 0.63 0.00 13.17
CA PHE A 78 1.42 -1.08 12.60
C PHE A 78 0.70 -2.44 12.65
N ALA A 79 -0.20 -2.65 13.61
CA ALA A 79 -0.97 -3.89 13.68
C ALA A 79 -1.96 -3.98 12.52
N THR A 80 -2.65 -2.88 12.24
CA THR A 80 -3.69 -2.76 11.23
C THR A 80 -3.11 -2.79 9.82
N ILE A 81 -1.99 -2.10 9.55
CA ILE A 81 -1.40 -2.15 8.20
C ILE A 81 -0.94 -3.57 7.82
N LYS A 82 -0.50 -4.38 8.79
CA LYS A 82 -0.16 -5.78 8.51
C LYS A 82 -1.38 -6.60 8.10
N LYS A 83 -2.54 -6.38 8.74
CA LYS A 83 -3.80 -7.04 8.35
C LYS A 83 -4.25 -6.63 6.96
N VAL A 84 -4.13 -5.34 6.66
CA VAL A 84 -4.44 -4.79 5.32
C VAL A 84 -3.52 -5.37 4.26
N ASN A 85 -2.21 -5.46 4.54
CA ASN A 85 -1.25 -6.02 3.59
C ASN A 85 -1.42 -7.53 3.45
N SER A 86 -1.81 -8.26 4.49
CA SER A 86 -2.12 -9.69 4.41
C SER A 86 -3.46 -10.01 3.76
N GLY A 87 -4.34 -9.01 3.62
CA GLY A 87 -5.71 -9.19 3.17
C GLY A 87 -6.63 -9.81 4.22
N GLU A 88 -6.22 -9.85 5.49
CA GLU A 88 -7.12 -10.19 6.63
C GLU A 88 -8.25 -9.16 6.74
N SER A 89 -7.97 -7.91 6.40
CA SER A 89 -8.94 -6.84 6.23
C SER A 89 -8.57 -5.94 5.05
N ASP A 90 -9.45 -5.03 4.68
CA ASP A 90 -9.17 -4.00 3.68
C ASP A 90 -9.26 -2.58 4.29
N PRO A 91 -8.65 -1.56 3.66
CA PRO A 91 -8.68 -0.19 4.18
C PRO A 91 -10.09 0.38 4.37
N ILE A 92 -11.09 -0.05 3.58
CA ILE A 92 -12.47 0.44 3.70
C ILE A 92 -13.08 -0.10 4.99
N GLN A 93 -12.90 -1.39 5.27
CA GLN A 93 -13.35 -2.04 6.51
C GLN A 93 -12.72 -1.40 7.73
N GLU A 94 -11.40 -1.18 7.71
CA GLU A 94 -10.68 -0.57 8.84
C GLU A 94 -11.03 0.92 9.00
N THR A 95 -11.34 1.64 7.91
CA THR A 95 -11.88 3.00 8.01
C THR A 95 -13.26 3.02 8.66
N MET A 96 -14.15 2.07 8.31
CA MET A 96 -15.44 1.93 8.98
C MET A 96 -15.31 1.57 10.46
N ALA A 97 -14.25 0.84 10.85
CA ALA A 97 -13.92 0.52 12.23
C ALA A 97 -13.23 1.66 13.00
N GLY A 98 -12.82 2.73 12.31
CA GLY A 98 -12.14 3.88 12.91
C GLY A 98 -10.65 3.67 13.20
N THR A 99 -10.04 2.60 12.69
CA THR A 99 -8.62 2.22 12.85
C THR A 99 -7.75 2.66 11.67
N TYR A 100 -8.37 3.17 10.60
CA TYR A 100 -7.68 3.58 9.38
C TYR A 100 -8.26 4.89 8.83
N ILE A 101 -7.40 5.84 8.51
CA ILE A 101 -7.79 7.12 7.91
C ILE A 101 -7.21 7.20 6.49
N VAL A 102 -8.07 7.52 5.53
CA VAL A 102 -7.68 7.76 4.14
C VAL A 102 -8.00 9.20 3.78
N GLU A 103 -6.99 9.95 3.33
CA GLU A 103 -7.12 11.35 2.91
C GLU A 103 -6.57 11.52 1.49
N GLY A 104 -7.22 12.31 0.64
CA GLY A 104 -6.76 12.58 -0.72
C GLY A 104 -7.91 12.73 -1.71
N ASP A 105 -7.60 12.53 -2.99
CA ASP A 105 -8.58 12.63 -4.07
C ASP A 105 -9.57 11.46 -4.05
N VAL A 106 -10.80 11.75 -3.63
CA VAL A 106 -11.91 10.78 -3.51
C VAL A 106 -12.27 10.14 -4.85
N SER A 107 -12.09 10.85 -5.96
CA SER A 107 -12.38 10.30 -7.29
C SER A 107 -11.40 9.17 -7.66
N LYS A 108 -10.12 9.32 -7.29
CA LYS A 108 -9.09 8.29 -7.49
C LYS A 108 -9.23 7.13 -6.50
N LEU A 109 -9.69 7.37 -5.28
CA LEU A 109 -9.87 6.32 -4.26
C LEU A 109 -10.77 5.19 -4.74
N MET A 110 -11.91 5.50 -5.35
CA MET A 110 -12.84 4.47 -5.83
C MET A 110 -12.26 3.63 -6.96
N SER A 111 -11.45 4.24 -7.83
CA SER A 111 -10.72 3.51 -8.89
C SER A 111 -9.63 2.58 -8.35
N CYS A 112 -9.24 2.70 -7.08
CA CYS A 112 -8.28 1.82 -6.43
C CYS A 112 -8.92 0.56 -5.82
N ALA A 113 -10.26 0.48 -5.72
CA ALA A 113 -10.95 -0.67 -5.13
C ALA A 113 -10.58 -2.03 -5.77
N PRO A 114 -10.37 -2.13 -7.11
CA PRO A 114 -9.91 -3.37 -7.73
C PRO A 114 -8.52 -3.85 -7.28
N LEU A 115 -7.69 -2.98 -6.70
CA LEU A 115 -6.36 -3.33 -6.20
C LEU A 115 -6.41 -4.05 -4.84
N LEU A 116 -7.50 -3.90 -4.07
CA LEU A 116 -7.60 -4.44 -2.71
C LEU A 116 -7.36 -5.95 -2.63
N PRO A 117 -7.95 -6.80 -3.51
CA PRO A 117 -7.72 -8.24 -3.45
C PRO A 117 -6.28 -8.65 -3.79
N LEU A 118 -5.49 -7.79 -4.43
CA LEU A 118 -4.11 -8.10 -4.80
C LEU A 118 -3.18 -8.12 -3.58
N ASN A 119 -3.53 -7.44 -2.49
CA ASN A 119 -2.76 -7.49 -1.24
C ASN A 119 -2.62 -8.93 -0.72
N ALA A 120 -3.73 -9.67 -0.63
CA ALA A 120 -3.71 -11.06 -0.19
C ALA A 120 -2.83 -11.94 -1.11
N LYS A 121 -2.95 -11.77 -2.44
CA LYS A 121 -2.15 -12.51 -3.43
C LYS A 121 -0.65 -12.21 -3.30
N ALA A 122 -0.30 -10.94 -3.15
CA ALA A 122 1.09 -10.52 -3.00
C ALA A 122 1.67 -10.97 -1.65
N HIS A 123 0.88 -10.91 -0.58
CA HIS A 123 1.28 -11.40 0.74
C HIS A 123 1.56 -12.90 0.74
N GLU A 124 0.66 -13.71 0.18
CA GLU A 124 0.82 -15.16 0.09
C GLU A 124 2.13 -15.54 -0.60
N LYS A 125 2.48 -14.85 -1.69
CA LYS A 125 3.77 -15.01 -2.39
C LYS A 125 4.97 -14.53 -1.56
N ALA A 126 4.84 -13.43 -0.81
CA ALA A 126 5.95 -12.80 -0.08
C ALA A 126 6.38 -13.53 1.21
N ILE A 127 5.52 -14.42 1.72
CA ILE A 127 5.77 -15.22 2.93
C ILE A 127 6.18 -16.68 2.63
N GLN A 128 6.24 -17.07 1.35
CA GLN A 128 6.81 -18.33 0.89
C GLN A 128 8.33 -18.27 0.89
#